data_AF-A0A813K1S1-F1
#
_entry.id   AF-A0A813K1S1-F1
#
_cell.length_a   1.000
_cell.length_b   1.000
_cell.length_c   1.000
_cell.angle_alpha   90.00
_cell.angle_beta   90.00
_cell.angle_gamma   90.00
#
_symmetry.space_group_name_H-M   'P 1'
#
loop_
_entity.id
_entity.type
_entity.pdbx_description
1 polymer ?
#
loop_
_entity_poly.entity_id
_entity_poly.type
_entity_poly.pdbx_seq_one_letter_code
_entity_poly.pdbx_strand_id
1 'polypeptide(L)'
;VALFALGQHDCVPVDVHVWRIATRDYEPALRRAKSLTPAVYEQVGDAFRSRFGHFAGWAHSLLFGAELAGPLRSRLPGALLADMDSFRKQEKCAAKTLQEQRLQRRLLKAKKKEADLHSGAGAGADPAT
;
A
#
# COMPACT_ATOMS: atom_id res chain seq x y z
N VAL A 1 -17.27 -16.64 -5.48
CA VAL A 1 -18.50 -17.43 -5.74
C VAL A 1 -19.71 -16.82 -5.04
N ALA A 2 -19.66 -16.63 -3.71
CA ALA A 2 -20.80 -16.14 -2.92
C ALA A 2 -21.45 -14.84 -3.45
N LEU A 3 -20.66 -13.77 -3.66
CA LEU A 3 -21.17 -12.50 -4.18
C LEU A 3 -21.82 -12.60 -5.57
N PHE A 4 -21.15 -13.28 -6.50
CA PHE A 4 -21.52 -13.21 -7.93
C PHE A 4 -22.54 -14.26 -8.38
N ALA A 5 -22.71 -15.34 -7.61
CA ALA A 5 -23.51 -16.49 -8.04
C ALA A 5 -24.51 -16.99 -6.98
N LEU A 6 -24.34 -16.63 -5.70
CA LEU A 6 -25.17 -17.15 -4.61
C LEU A 6 -25.99 -16.06 -3.90
N GLY A 7 -26.09 -14.87 -4.49
CA GLY A 7 -26.90 -13.76 -3.96
C GLY A 7 -26.41 -13.18 -2.62
N GLN A 8 -25.15 -13.43 -2.23
CA GLN A 8 -24.60 -12.94 -0.97
C GLN A 8 -24.04 -11.52 -1.14
N HIS A 9 -24.91 -10.52 -1.06
CA HIS A 9 -24.61 -9.12 -1.39
C HIS A 9 -23.64 -8.42 -0.43
N ASP A 10 -23.50 -8.96 0.78
CA ASP A 10 -22.58 -8.49 1.82
C ASP A 10 -21.19 -9.15 1.74
N CYS A 11 -21.04 -10.19 0.91
CA CYS A 11 -19.77 -10.89 0.73
C CYS A 11 -18.80 -10.04 -0.09
N VAL A 12 -17.65 -9.71 0.50
CA VAL A 12 -16.61 -8.91 -0.14
C VAL A 12 -15.46 -9.83 -0.58
N PRO A 13 -15.17 -9.95 -1.89
CA PRO A 13 -14.03 -10.72 -2.38
C PRO A 13 -12.74 -9.91 -2.15
N VAL A 14 -12.10 -10.09 -1.00
CA VAL A 14 -10.90 -9.32 -0.63
C VAL A 14 -9.68 -9.82 -1.41
N ASP A 15 -9.10 -8.94 -2.23
CA ASP A 15 -7.83 -9.15 -2.90
C ASP A 15 -6.85 -7.99 -2.62
N VAL A 16 -5.74 -7.91 -3.36
CA VAL A 16 -4.74 -6.84 -3.21
C VAL A 16 -5.28 -5.45 -3.59
N HIS A 17 -6.23 -5.35 -4.50
CA HIS A 17 -6.86 -4.08 -4.88
C HIS A 17 -7.87 -3.64 -3.83
N VAL A 18 -8.70 -4.54 -3.34
CA VAL A 18 -9.65 -4.27 -2.25
C VAL A 18 -8.91 -3.86 -0.98
N TRP A 19 -7.82 -4.56 -0.66
CA TRP A 19 -6.97 -4.19 0.47
C TRP A 19 -6.36 -2.80 0.31
N ARG A 20 -5.91 -2.42 -0.90
CA ARG A 20 -5.42 -1.06 -1.20
C ARG A 20 -6.50 0.00 -1.03
N ILE A 21 -7.73 -0.26 -1.47
CA ILE A 21 -8.86 0.65 -1.29
C ILE A 21 -9.16 0.83 0.20
N ALA A 22 -9.30 -0.28 0.94
CA ALA A 22 -9.55 -0.21 2.39
C ALA A 22 -8.45 0.53 3.14
N THR A 23 -7.17 0.22 2.88
CA THR A 23 -6.04 0.90 3.53
C THR A 23 -5.91 2.38 3.16
N ARG A 24 -6.38 2.76 1.98
CA ARG A 24 -6.41 4.16 1.55
C ARG A 24 -7.50 4.93 2.26
N ASP A 25 -8.73 4.41 2.22
CA ASP A 25 -9.94 5.20 2.44
C ASP A 25 -10.60 4.95 3.80
N TYR A 26 -10.45 3.74 4.37
CA TYR A 26 -11.24 3.31 5.52
C TYR A 26 -10.37 2.96 6.73
N GLU A 27 -9.26 2.27 6.51
CA GLU A 27 -8.40 1.69 7.55
C GLU A 27 -6.90 1.98 7.33
N PRO A 28 -6.44 3.24 7.55
CA PRO A 28 -5.03 3.60 7.35
C PRO A 28 -4.04 2.78 8.19
N ALA A 29 -4.49 2.23 9.33
CA ALA A 29 -3.67 1.38 10.20
C ALA A 29 -3.17 0.11 9.50
N LEU A 30 -3.97 -0.43 8.56
CA LEU A 30 -3.63 -1.62 7.79
C LEU A 30 -2.44 -1.41 6.86
N ARG A 31 -2.00 -0.17 6.58
CA ARG A 31 -0.79 0.10 5.76
C ARG A 31 0.49 -0.45 6.38
N ARG A 32 0.48 -0.73 7.69
CA ARG A 32 1.62 -1.35 8.40
C ARG A 32 1.68 -2.87 8.22
N ALA A 33 0.58 -3.51 7.81
CA ALA A 33 0.56 -4.94 7.55
C ALA A 33 1.41 -5.27 6.31
N LYS A 34 2.22 -6.33 6.41
CA LYS A 34 3.14 -6.75 5.35
C LYS A 34 2.51 -7.70 4.35
N SER A 35 1.41 -8.35 4.71
CA SER A 35 0.72 -9.35 3.92
C SER A 35 -0.75 -9.44 4.29
N LEU A 36 -1.55 -10.00 3.38
CA LEU A 36 -2.97 -10.27 3.58
C LEU A 36 -3.14 -11.56 4.40
N THR A 37 -2.91 -11.46 5.71
CA THR A 37 -3.17 -12.57 6.65
C THR A 37 -4.68 -12.76 6.84
N PRO A 38 -5.16 -13.89 7.38
CA PRO A 38 -6.58 -14.09 7.66
C PRO A 38 -7.20 -12.96 8.52
N ALA A 39 -6.45 -12.45 9.51
CA ALA A 39 -6.90 -11.33 10.34
C ALA A 39 -7.03 -10.02 9.54
N VAL A 40 -6.09 -9.73 8.63
CA VAL A 40 -6.17 -8.56 7.76
C VAL A 40 -7.29 -8.72 6.74
N TYR A 41 -7.47 -9.93 6.20
CA TYR A 41 -8.56 -10.25 5.28
C TYR A 41 -9.92 -9.95 5.91
N GLU A 42 -10.13 -10.40 7.15
CA GLU A 42 -11.37 -10.16 7.87
C GLU A 42 -11.58 -8.67 8.17
N GLN A 43 -10.53 -7.98 8.64
CA GLN A 43 -10.60 -6.54 8.91
C GLN A 43 -10.93 -5.72 7.65
N VAL A 44 -10.39 -6.10 6.49
CA VAL A 44 -10.76 -5.45 5.22
C VAL A 44 -12.23 -5.71 4.91
N GLY A 45 -12.71 -6.96 5.05
CA GLY A 45 -14.12 -7.29 4.88
C GLY A 45 -15.03 -6.47 5.79
N ASP A 46 -14.67 -6.35 7.07
CA ASP A 46 -15.40 -5.56 8.07
C ASP A 46 -15.38 -4.06 7.77
N ALA A 47 -14.29 -3.52 7.25
CA ALA A 47 -14.22 -2.11 6.84
C ALA A 47 -15.25 -1.78 5.74
N PHE A 48 -15.50 -2.72 4.82
CA PHE A 48 -16.54 -2.56 3.81
C PHE A 48 -17.94 -2.80 4.38
N ARG A 49 -18.14 -3.87 5.17
CA ARG A 49 -19.45 -4.19 5.77
C ARG A 49 -19.94 -3.12 6.73
N SER A 50 -19.07 -2.59 7.58
CA SER A 50 -19.42 -1.49 8.51
C SER A 50 -19.88 -0.22 7.80
N ARG A 51 -19.40 0.02 6.56
CA ARG A 51 -19.70 1.24 5.80
C ARG A 51 -20.87 1.10 4.84
N PHE A 52 -20.97 -0.04 4.16
CA PHE A 52 -21.93 -0.27 3.08
C PHE A 52 -23.02 -1.28 3.45
N GLY A 53 -22.94 -1.89 4.64
CA GLY A 53 -23.92 -2.83 5.16
C GLY A 53 -24.14 -4.01 4.21
N HIS A 54 -25.41 -4.33 3.98
CA HIS A 54 -25.84 -5.46 3.16
C HIS A 54 -25.41 -5.36 1.68
N PHE A 55 -24.97 -4.19 1.21
CA PHE A 55 -24.51 -3.99 -0.17
C PHE A 55 -22.99 -3.89 -0.28
N ALA A 56 -22.24 -4.31 0.74
CA ALA A 56 -20.78 -4.21 0.76
C ALA A 56 -20.09 -4.87 -0.44
N GLY A 57 -20.56 -6.04 -0.89
CA GLY A 57 -20.03 -6.71 -2.08
C GLY A 57 -20.31 -5.95 -3.38
N TRP A 58 -21.48 -5.30 -3.49
CA TRP A 58 -21.80 -4.43 -4.62
C TRP A 58 -20.97 -3.15 -4.63
N ALA A 59 -20.81 -2.50 -3.46
CA ALA A 59 -19.99 -1.32 -3.31
C ALA A 59 -18.54 -1.60 -3.70
N HIS A 60 -17.99 -2.74 -3.26
CA HIS A 60 -16.69 -3.23 -3.69
C HIS A 60 -16.58 -3.27 -5.24
N SER A 61 -17.57 -3.84 -5.92
CA SER A 61 -17.54 -4.01 -7.38
C SER A 61 -17.48 -2.68 -8.13
N LEU A 62 -18.21 -1.67 -7.63
CA LEU A 62 -18.19 -0.32 -8.20
C LEU A 62 -16.86 0.39 -7.94
N LEU A 63 -16.34 0.33 -6.71
CA LEU A 63 -15.07 0.93 -6.33
C LEU A 63 -13.91 0.31 -7.12
N PHE A 64 -13.92 -1.02 -7.27
CA PHE A 64 -12.95 -1.75 -8.08
C PHE A 64 -13.02 -1.31 -9.55
N GLY A 65 -14.22 -1.25 -10.14
CA GLY A 65 -14.37 -0.81 -11.52
C GLY A 65 -13.95 0.65 -11.75
N ALA A 66 -14.13 1.53 -10.76
CA ALA A 66 -13.71 2.94 -10.82
C ALA A 66 -12.17 3.10 -10.81
N GLU A 67 -11.47 2.18 -10.13
CA GLU A 67 -10.01 2.13 -10.10
C GLU A 67 -9.41 1.62 -11.42
N LEU A 68 -10.14 0.83 -12.20
CA LEU A 68 -9.65 0.38 -13.50
C LEU A 68 -9.80 1.47 -14.56
N ALA A 69 -8.85 1.51 -15.50
CA ALA A 69 -8.94 2.37 -16.68
C ALA A 69 -9.95 1.77 -17.70
N GLY A 70 -11.23 1.73 -17.32
CA GLY A 70 -12.28 1.06 -18.06
C GLY A 70 -13.55 1.89 -18.25
N PRO A 71 -14.63 1.28 -18.79
CA PRO A 71 -15.87 1.98 -19.14
C PRO A 71 -16.59 2.63 -17.96
N LEU A 72 -16.43 2.11 -16.74
CA LEU A 72 -17.02 2.73 -15.55
C LEU A 72 -16.33 4.06 -15.24
N ARG A 73 -14.99 4.11 -15.34
CA ARG A 73 -14.20 5.31 -15.05
C ARG A 73 -14.59 6.47 -15.95
N SER A 74 -14.79 6.24 -17.25
CA SER A 74 -15.20 7.31 -18.19
C SER A 74 -16.59 7.88 -17.92
N ARG A 75 -17.43 7.16 -17.15
CA ARG A 75 -18.77 7.60 -16.75
C ARG A 75 -18.79 8.37 -15.42
N LEU A 76 -17.66 8.48 -14.73
CA LEU A 76 -17.57 9.19 -13.46
C LEU A 76 -17.58 10.72 -13.70
N PRO A 77 -18.14 11.50 -12.75
CA PRO A 77 -18.07 12.96 -12.82
C PRO A 77 -16.62 13.46 -12.91
N GLY A 78 -16.39 14.51 -13.72
CA GLY A 78 -15.05 15.05 -13.97
C GLY A 78 -14.31 15.49 -12.71
N ALA A 79 -15.01 16.06 -11.73
CA ALA A 79 -14.42 16.43 -10.44
C ALA A 79 -13.86 15.21 -9.69
N LEU A 80 -14.62 14.11 -9.64
CA LEU A 80 -14.20 12.88 -8.98
C LEU A 80 -13.02 12.23 -9.70
N LEU A 81 -12.98 12.30 -11.04
CA LEU A 81 -11.81 11.85 -11.82
C LEU A 81 -10.56 12.66 -11.50
N ALA A 82 -10.68 13.99 -11.41
CA ALA A 82 -9.57 14.87 -11.07
C ALA A 82 -9.02 14.57 -9.66
N ASP A 83 -9.90 14.33 -8.69
CA ASP A 83 -9.51 13.94 -7.33
C ASP A 83 -8.76 12.61 -7.32
N MET A 84 -9.29 11.59 -8.00
CA MET A 84 -8.64 10.28 -8.13
C MET A 84 -7.26 10.38 -8.79
N ASP A 85 -7.13 11.17 -9.86
CA ASP A 85 -5.84 11.34 -10.57
C ASP A 85 -4.83 12.13 -9.73
N SER A 86 -5.29 13.13 -8.97
CA SER A 86 -4.45 13.90 -8.05
C SER A 86 -3.91 13.00 -6.94
N PHE A 87 -4.76 12.14 -6.38
CA PHE A 87 -4.36 11.15 -5.39
C PHE A 87 -3.32 10.17 -5.95
N ARG A 88 -3.53 9.62 -7.16
CA ARG A 88 -2.54 8.75 -7.82
C ARG A 88 -1.19 9.42 -8.02
N LYS A 89 -1.17 10.72 -8.35
CA LYS A 89 0.06 11.51 -8.48
C LYS A 89 0.77 11.64 -7.13
N GLN A 90 0.03 11.91 -6.06
CA GLN A 90 0.58 11.99 -4.70
C GLN A 90 1.20 10.66 -4.26
N GLU A 91 0.51 9.53 -4.48
CA GLU A 91 1.07 8.20 -4.17
C GLU A 91 2.37 7.92 -4.94
N LYS A 92 2.42 8.25 -6.22
CA LYS A 92 3.64 8.09 -7.04
C LYS A 92 4.78 8.96 -6.53
N CYS A 93 4.50 10.21 -6.15
CA CYS A 93 5.50 11.12 -5.58
C CYS A 93 6.04 10.57 -4.25
N ALA A 94 5.15 10.18 -3.34
CA ALA A 94 5.52 9.60 -2.05
C ALA A 94 6.34 8.30 -2.20
N ALA A 95 5.98 7.44 -3.15
CA ALA A 95 6.72 6.22 -3.45
C ALA A 95 8.15 6.52 -3.94
N LYS A 96 8.32 7.51 -4.83
CA LYS A 96 9.65 7.97 -5.29
C LYS A 96 10.48 8.53 -4.15
N THR A 97 9.92 9.41 -3.33
CA THR A 97 10.60 9.98 -2.16
C THR A 97 11.05 8.89 -1.19
N LEU A 98 10.20 7.90 -0.90
CA LEU A 98 10.56 6.77 -0.04
C LEU A 98 11.69 5.93 -0.62
N GLN A 99 11.71 5.73 -1.95
CA GLN A 99 12.78 5.03 -2.65
C GLN A 99 14.12 5.77 -2.54
N GLU A 100 14.12 7.08 -2.77
CA GLU A 100 15.29 7.95 -2.63
C GLU A 100 15.83 7.93 -1.19
N GLN A 101 14.96 8.05 -0.19
CA GLN A 101 15.33 7.94 1.22
C GLN A 101 15.95 6.58 1.56
N ARG A 102 15.41 5.48 1.02
CA ARG A 102 15.96 4.13 1.23
C ARG A 102 17.36 4.00 0.61
N LEU A 103 17.57 4.56 -0.58
CA LEU A 103 18.89 4.58 -1.23
C LEU A 103 19.90 5.40 -0.43
N GLN A 104 19.54 6.61 -0.03
CA GLN A 104 20.38 7.47 0.82
C GLN A 104 20.78 6.76 2.11
N ARG A 105 19.84 6.12 2.80
CA ARG A 105 20.13 5.34 4.02
C ARG A 105 21.09 4.18 3.77
N ARG A 106 21.02 3.52 2.61
CA ARG A 106 21.97 2.45 2.23
C ARG A 106 23.36 3.00 1.97
N LEU A 107 23.47 4.12 1.25
CA LEU A 107 24.76 4.78 0.97
C LEU A 107 25.44 5.27 2.25
N LEU A 108 24.70 5.90 3.17
CA LEU A 108 25.22 6.34 4.47
C LEU A 108 25.73 5.16 5.31
N LYS A 109 25.02 4.02 5.30
CA LYS A 109 25.46 2.80 5.97
C LYS A 109 26.74 2.21 5.36
N ALA A 110 26.87 2.24 4.03
CA ALA A 110 28.07 1.78 3.34
C ALA A 110 29.29 2.65 3.69
N LYS A 111 29.15 3.97 3.62
CA LYS A 111 30.20 4.93 4.03
C LYS A 111 30.64 4.77 5.48
N LYS A 112 29.68 4.57 6.40
CA LYS A 112 29.99 4.30 7.80
C LYS A 112 30.83 3.02 7.96
N LYS A 113 30.43 1.94 7.27
CA LYS A 113 31.18 0.68 7.28
C LYS A 113 32.60 0.85 6.77
N GLU A 114 32.82 1.61 5.69
CA GLU A 114 34.16 1.89 5.14
C GLU A 114 35.02 2.72 6.11
N ALA A 115 34.43 3.71 6.79
CA ALA A 115 35.12 4.52 7.79
C ALA A 115 35.54 3.69 9.02
N ASP A 116 34.63 2.82 9.51
CA ASP A 116 34.91 1.91 10.63
C ASP A 116 36.04 0.92 10.28
N LEU A 117 36.13 0.46 9.02
CA LEU A 117 37.24 -0.37 8.52
C LEU A 117 38.59 0.39 8.48
N HIS A 118 38.59 1.66 8.04
CA HIS A 118 39.82 2.47 7.98
C HIS A 118 40.34 2.88 9.37
N SER A 119 39.47 3.08 10.37
CA SER A 119 39.92 3.37 11.74
C SER A 119 40.51 2.17 12.49
N GLY A 120 40.16 0.94 12.10
CA GLY A 120 40.65 -0.28 12.73
C GLY A 120 42.06 -0.71 12.30
N ALA A 121 42.61 -0.14 11.23
CA ALA A 121 43.92 -0.52 10.69
C ALA A 121 45.11 0.28 11.26
N GLY A 122 44.87 1.24 12.18
CA GLY A 122 45.89 2.15 12.71
C GLY A 122 46.55 1.76 14.04
N ALA A 123 46.22 0.61 14.64
CA ALA A 123 46.78 0.18 15.93
C ALA A 123 47.54 -1.15 15.77
N GLY A 124 48.80 -1.08 15.33
CA GLY A 124 49.65 -2.26 15.21
C GLY A 124 50.92 -2.03 14.41
N ALA A 125 51.77 -1.11 14.87
CA ALA A 125 53.15 -1.02 14.38
C ALA A 125 54.05 -0.52 15.53
N ASP A 126 54.43 -1.44 16.42
CA ASP A 126 55.63 -1.26 17.25
C ASP A 126 56.81 -1.90 16.51
N PRO A 127 57.89 -1.15 16.19
CA PRO A 127 59.11 -1.70 15.65
C PRO A 127 59.98 -2.22 16.79
N ALA A 128 59.90 -3.52 17.08
CA ALA A 128 60.80 -4.16 18.04
C ALA A 128 62.21 -4.30 17.43
N THR A 129 63.17 -3.71 18.14
CA THR A 129 64.63 -3.82 17.99
C THR A 129 65.12 -5.10 18.64
#